data_AF-A0A7C4S389-F1
#
_entry.id   AF-A0A7C4S389-F1
#
_cell.length_a   1.000
_cell.length_b   1.000
_cell.length_c   1.000
_cell.angle_alpha   90.00
_cell.angle_beta   90.00
_cell.angle_gamma   90.00
#
_symmetry.space_group_name_H-M   'P 1'
#
loop_
_entity.id
_entity.type
_entity.pdbx_description
1 polymer ?
#
loop_
_entity_poly.entity_id
_entity_poly.type
_entity_poly.pdbx_seq_one_letter_code
_entity_poly.pdbx_strand_id
1 'polypeptide(L)'
;MNCERAQRELLLAESGELSARRARALEGHWAACAACRARRDEWRALAGAMRAAAERTGPRPQTVAAILAAARELPSAARRRYAPVWLWPALAAAAALALLAGGWWQFTRAGHRQRIHDMTALVAVLSEQELPAEREPAPLPREEALRRLAQALLVLEGMTEEEIAEAEENGGNATLPWEPEPIALPGHSIGAPW
;
A
#
# COMPACT_ATOMS: atom_id res chain seq x y z
N MET A 1 -28.33 3.69 10.05
CA MET A 1 -28.05 5.09 10.46
C MET A 1 -29.31 5.68 11.06
N ASN A 2 -29.19 6.49 12.13
CA ASN A 2 -30.34 7.18 12.73
C ASN A 2 -30.61 8.54 12.04
N CYS A 3 -31.83 9.07 12.22
CA CYS A 3 -32.26 10.30 11.53
C CYS A 3 -31.43 11.53 11.94
N GLU A 4 -31.01 11.63 13.20
CA GLU A 4 -30.22 12.75 13.71
C GLU A 4 -28.85 12.82 13.03
N ARG A 5 -28.16 11.68 12.88
CA ARG A 5 -26.90 11.60 12.14
C ARG A 5 -27.10 11.92 10.66
N ALA A 6 -28.17 11.41 10.05
CA ALA A 6 -28.49 11.71 8.66
C ALA A 6 -28.70 13.22 8.43
N GLN A 7 -29.32 13.91 9.39
CA GLN A 7 -29.51 15.36 9.33
C GLN A 7 -28.19 16.13 9.47
N ARG A 8 -27.29 15.73 10.38
CA ARG A 8 -25.96 16.35 10.49
C ARG A 8 -25.11 16.15 9.23
N GLU A 9 -25.18 14.97 8.63
CA GLU A 9 -24.41 14.64 7.42
C GLU A 9 -24.99 15.27 6.13
N LEU A 10 -26.21 15.82 6.17
CA LEU A 10 -26.85 16.45 5.00
C LEU A 10 -26.06 17.66 4.47
N LEU A 11 -25.60 18.56 5.34
CA LEU A 11 -24.84 19.75 4.93
C LEU A 11 -23.50 19.38 4.29
N LEU A 12 -22.81 18.39 4.87
CA LEU A 12 -21.55 17.87 4.35
C LEU A 12 -21.73 17.14 3.01
N ALA A 13 -22.90 16.51 2.80
CA ALA A 13 -23.23 15.89 1.52
C ALA A 13 -23.45 16.95 0.43
N GLU A 14 -24.12 18.06 0.73
CA GLU A 14 -24.34 19.16 -0.21
C GLU A 14 -23.05 19.97 -0.51
N SER A 15 -22.08 20.02 0.42
CA SER A 15 -20.76 20.62 0.17
C SER A 15 -19.77 19.67 -0.54
N GLY A 16 -20.11 18.38 -0.68
CA GLY A 16 -19.23 17.38 -1.29
C GLY A 16 -18.09 16.91 -0.38
N GLU A 17 -18.15 17.19 0.92
CA GLU A 17 -17.13 16.82 1.91
C GLU A 17 -17.32 15.41 2.48
N LEU A 18 -18.45 14.76 2.18
CA LEU A 18 -18.73 13.41 2.66
C LEU A 18 -17.88 12.36 1.92
N SER A 19 -17.27 11.43 2.66
CA SER A 19 -16.58 10.29 2.02
C SER A 19 -17.57 9.39 1.27
N ALA A 20 -17.12 8.75 0.18
CA ALA A 20 -17.98 7.94 -0.70
C ALA A 20 -18.71 6.79 0.02
N ARG A 21 -18.12 6.24 1.10
CA ARG A 21 -18.78 5.23 1.95
C ARG A 21 -19.95 5.83 2.74
N ARG A 22 -19.76 7.02 3.32
CA ARG A 22 -20.80 7.72 4.08
C ARG A 22 -21.91 8.23 3.16
N ALA A 23 -21.55 8.70 1.96
CA ALA A 23 -22.53 9.17 0.98
C ALA A 23 -23.52 8.06 0.61
N ARG A 24 -23.00 6.85 0.30
CA ARG A 24 -23.83 5.67 0.04
C ARG A 24 -24.72 5.27 1.22
N ALA A 25 -24.21 5.34 2.45
CA ALA A 25 -25.01 5.03 3.64
C ALA A 25 -26.13 6.05 3.87
N LEU A 26 -25.86 7.33 3.59
CA LEU A 26 -26.82 8.42 3.67
C LEU A 26 -27.92 8.29 2.60
N GLU A 27 -27.54 7.98 1.37
CA GLU A 27 -28.47 7.67 0.27
C GLU A 27 -29.38 6.49 0.60
N GLY A 28 -28.81 5.40 1.14
CA GLY A 28 -29.59 4.24 1.58
C GLY A 28 -30.60 4.58 2.67
N HIS A 29 -30.24 5.45 3.61
CA HIS A 29 -31.17 5.92 4.63
C HIS A 29 -32.27 6.82 4.04
N TRP A 30 -31.94 7.72 3.12
CA TRP A 30 -32.96 8.50 2.41
C TRP A 30 -33.91 7.62 1.62
N ALA A 31 -33.44 6.53 1.00
CA ALA A 31 -34.34 5.58 0.34
C ALA A 31 -35.37 4.96 1.31
N ALA A 32 -34.97 4.70 2.56
CA ALA A 32 -35.83 4.08 3.56
C ALA A 32 -36.68 5.06 4.40
N CYS A 33 -36.22 6.29 4.65
CA CYS A 33 -36.83 7.22 5.61
C CYS A 33 -37.53 8.41 4.92
N ALA A 34 -38.87 8.44 4.95
CA ALA A 34 -39.66 9.52 4.33
C ALA A 34 -39.38 10.91 4.94
N ALA A 35 -39.26 10.99 6.27
CA ALA A 35 -38.99 12.27 6.96
C ALA A 35 -37.64 12.89 6.54
N CYS A 36 -36.59 12.07 6.42
CA CYS A 36 -35.28 12.55 5.97
C CYS A 36 -35.27 12.92 4.48
N ARG A 37 -36.08 12.27 3.63
CA ARG A 37 -36.26 12.71 2.23
C ARG A 37 -36.93 14.07 2.15
N ALA A 38 -38.05 14.27 2.85
CA ALA A 38 -38.75 15.54 2.87
C ALA A 38 -37.82 16.68 3.29
N ARG A 39 -37.02 16.45 4.35
CA ARG A 39 -36.01 17.42 4.82
C ARG A 39 -34.95 17.74 3.75
N ARG A 40 -34.44 16.73 3.04
CA ARG A 40 -33.48 16.94 1.95
C ARG A 40 -34.10 17.76 0.82
N ASP A 41 -35.34 17.47 0.47
CA ASP A 41 -36.02 18.14 -0.62
C ASP A 41 -36.35 19.60 -0.26
N GLU A 42 -36.71 19.89 1.00
CA GLU A 42 -36.81 21.26 1.56
C GLU A 42 -35.50 22.03 1.40
N TRP A 43 -34.36 21.42 1.80
CA TRP A 43 -33.04 22.04 1.66
C TRP A 43 -32.67 22.31 0.20
N ARG A 44 -32.97 21.38 -0.70
CA ARG A 44 -32.73 21.57 -2.14
C ARG A 44 -33.60 22.67 -2.73
N ALA A 45 -34.86 22.78 -2.30
CA ALA A 45 -35.75 23.86 -2.71
C ALA A 45 -35.20 25.23 -2.26
N LEU A 46 -34.74 25.33 -1.01
CA LEU A 46 -34.11 26.54 -0.49
C LEU A 46 -32.83 26.90 -1.25
N ALA A 47 -31.94 25.93 -1.47
CA ALA A 47 -30.71 26.14 -2.24
C ALA A 47 -31.01 26.57 -3.68
N GLY A 48 -32.04 26.00 -4.31
CA GLY A 48 -32.51 26.40 -5.63
C GLY A 48 -33.02 27.85 -5.66
N ALA A 49 -33.81 28.25 -4.65
CA ALA A 49 -34.29 29.62 -4.53
C ALA A 49 -33.15 30.63 -4.34
N MET A 50 -32.14 30.28 -3.54
CA MET A 50 -30.93 31.10 -3.35
C MET A 50 -30.13 31.24 -4.64
N ARG A 51 -29.94 30.16 -5.41
CA ARG A 51 -29.27 30.21 -6.73
C ARG A 51 -30.04 31.08 -7.71
N ALA A 52 -31.36 30.92 -7.82
CA ALA A 52 -32.19 31.74 -8.68
C ALA A 52 -32.13 33.23 -8.29
N ALA A 53 -32.06 33.54 -6.99
CA ALA A 53 -31.85 34.91 -6.52
C ALA A 53 -30.46 35.46 -6.89
N ALA A 54 -29.42 34.64 -6.75
CA ALA A 54 -28.06 35.01 -7.16
C ALA A 54 -27.96 35.27 -8.67
N GLU A 55 -28.58 34.42 -9.50
CA GLU A 55 -28.62 34.55 -10.95
C GLU A 55 -29.30 35.85 -11.41
N ARG A 56 -30.41 36.24 -10.76
CA ARG A 56 -31.09 37.52 -11.04
C ARG A 56 -30.21 38.74 -10.76
N THR A 57 -29.38 38.65 -9.73
CA THR A 57 -28.48 39.76 -9.36
C THR A 57 -27.26 39.80 -10.28
N GLY A 58 -26.82 38.61 -10.74
CA GLY A 58 -25.67 38.43 -11.60
C GLY A 58 -24.35 38.82 -10.93
N PRO A 59 -23.21 38.34 -11.43
CA PRO A 59 -21.92 38.90 -11.06
C PRO A 59 -21.81 40.34 -11.60
N ARG A 60 -21.13 41.23 -10.86
CA ARG A 60 -20.84 42.58 -11.36
C ARG A 60 -20.03 42.48 -12.66
N PRO A 61 -20.27 43.35 -13.67
CA PRO A 61 -19.54 43.31 -14.95
C PRO A 61 -18.01 43.34 -14.76
N GLN A 62 -17.53 44.06 -13.75
CA GLN A 62 -16.12 44.16 -13.38
C GLN A 62 -15.55 42.80 -12.93
N THR A 63 -16.31 42.03 -12.16
CA THR A 63 -15.92 40.68 -11.71
C THR A 63 -15.84 39.73 -12.90
N VAL A 64 -16.82 39.79 -13.82
CA VAL A 64 -16.79 38.98 -15.05
C VAL A 64 -15.59 39.35 -15.91
N ALA A 65 -15.32 40.64 -16.09
CA ALA A 65 -14.17 41.12 -16.85
C ALA A 65 -12.84 40.66 -16.23
N ALA A 66 -12.71 40.73 -14.90
CA ALA A 66 -11.53 40.25 -14.19
C ALA A 66 -11.32 38.73 -14.33
N ILE A 67 -12.39 37.94 -14.21
CA ILE A 67 -12.32 36.48 -14.43
C ILE A 67 -11.90 36.16 -15.87
N LEU A 68 -12.47 36.85 -16.86
CA LEU A 68 -12.12 36.66 -18.27
C LEU A 68 -10.68 37.09 -18.58
N ALA A 69 -10.20 38.17 -17.97
CA ALA A 69 -8.80 38.60 -18.09
C ALA A 69 -7.85 37.55 -17.49
N ALA A 70 -8.12 37.10 -16.26
CA ALA A 70 -7.36 36.03 -15.62
C ALA A 70 -7.39 34.72 -16.42
N ALA A 71 -8.53 34.38 -17.03
CA ALA A 71 -8.67 33.21 -17.90
C ALA A 71 -7.85 33.30 -19.19
N ARG A 72 -7.58 34.51 -19.70
CA ARG A 72 -6.70 34.73 -20.87
C ARG A 72 -5.22 34.72 -20.49
N GLU A 73 -4.89 35.17 -19.29
CA GLU A 73 -3.53 35.16 -18.75
C GLU A 73 -3.08 33.78 -18.26
N LEU A 74 -4.04 32.89 -17.95
CA LEU A 74 -3.76 31.49 -17.71
C LEU A 74 -3.04 30.92 -18.94
N PRO A 75 -1.75 30.53 -18.83
CA PRO A 75 -1.04 29.95 -19.96
C PRO A 75 -1.83 28.74 -20.43
N SER A 76 -1.85 28.50 -21.75
CA SER A 76 -2.43 27.30 -22.37
C SER A 76 -1.77 25.98 -21.92
N ALA A 77 -0.99 26.01 -20.83
CA ALA A 77 -0.29 24.93 -20.15
C ALA A 77 -1.21 23.84 -19.58
N ALA A 78 -2.54 23.97 -19.73
CA ALA A 78 -3.48 22.88 -19.53
C ALA A 78 -4.27 22.52 -20.79
N ARG A 79 -3.70 22.70 -22.01
CA ARG A 79 -3.88 21.65 -23.02
C ARG A 79 -3.28 20.40 -22.39
N ARG A 80 -4.06 19.70 -21.56
CA ARG A 80 -3.82 18.31 -21.19
C ARG A 80 -3.45 17.67 -22.51
N ARG A 81 -2.19 17.27 -22.65
CA ARG A 81 -1.76 16.43 -23.76
C ARG A 81 -2.54 15.15 -23.53
N TYR A 82 -3.78 15.10 -23.99
CA TYR A 82 -4.54 13.88 -24.05
C TYR A 82 -3.65 12.96 -24.86
N ALA A 83 -3.06 11.96 -24.20
CA ALA A 83 -2.37 10.90 -24.90
C ALA A 83 -3.39 10.41 -25.94
N PRO A 84 -3.01 10.40 -27.23
CA PRO A 84 -3.98 10.13 -28.27
C PRO A 84 -4.59 8.75 -28.02
N VAL A 85 -5.91 8.65 -28.17
CA VAL A 85 -6.75 7.55 -27.62
C VAL A 85 -6.25 6.14 -28.00
N TRP A 86 -5.59 6.02 -29.16
CA TRP A 86 -4.95 4.79 -29.64
C TRP A 86 -3.78 4.27 -28.77
N LEU A 87 -3.17 5.10 -27.89
CA LEU A 87 -2.11 4.67 -26.96
C LEU A 87 -2.64 4.08 -25.65
N TRP A 88 -3.94 4.24 -25.35
CA TRP A 88 -4.56 3.69 -24.14
C TRP A 88 -4.45 2.17 -24.02
N PRO A 89 -4.69 1.35 -25.08
CA PRO A 89 -4.50 -0.09 -24.98
C PRO A 89 -3.03 -0.49 -24.70
N ALA A 90 -2.06 0.25 -25.27
CA ALA A 90 -0.64 -0.01 -25.02
C ALA A 90 -0.25 0.32 -23.56
N LEU A 91 -0.74 1.44 -23.03
CA LEU A 91 -0.52 1.80 -21.62
C LEU A 91 -1.20 0.83 -20.66
N ALA A 92 -2.41 0.35 -20.97
CA ALA A 92 -3.10 -0.66 -20.17
C ALA A 92 -2.34 -1.99 -20.16
N ALA A 93 -1.82 -2.42 -21.31
CA ALA A 93 -0.99 -3.62 -21.41
C ALA A 93 0.32 -3.48 -20.63
N ALA A 94 0.99 -2.33 -20.72
CA ALA A 94 2.22 -2.05 -19.96
C ALA A 94 1.96 -2.05 -18.44
N ALA A 95 0.85 -1.46 -18.00
CA ALA A 95 0.46 -1.47 -16.59
C ALA A 95 0.13 -2.91 -16.10
N ALA A 96 -0.56 -3.71 -16.90
CA ALA A 96 -0.83 -5.10 -16.58
C ALA A 96 0.45 -5.94 -16.47
N LEU A 97 1.40 -5.76 -17.40
CA LEU A 97 2.70 -6.42 -17.34
C LEU A 97 3.51 -5.99 -16.11
N ALA A 98 3.49 -4.70 -15.76
CA ALA A 98 4.16 -4.21 -14.56
C ALA A 98 3.55 -4.79 -13.27
N LEU A 99 2.22 -4.93 -13.20
CA LEU A 99 1.55 -5.58 -12.08
C LEU A 99 1.85 -7.08 -12.00
N LEU A 100 1.91 -7.78 -13.13
CA LEU A 100 2.28 -9.19 -13.18
C LEU A 100 3.75 -9.39 -12.77
N ALA A 101 4.66 -8.57 -13.29
CA ALA A 101 6.08 -8.61 -12.94
C ALA A 101 6.30 -8.26 -11.46
N GLY A 102 5.64 -7.22 -10.96
CA GLY A 102 5.68 -6.83 -9.55
C GLY A 102 5.07 -7.87 -8.63
N GLY A 103 3.93 -8.46 -9.02
CA GLY A 103 3.29 -9.56 -8.30
C GLY A 103 4.15 -10.81 -8.27
N TRP A 104 4.77 -11.19 -9.39
CA TRP A 104 5.70 -12.31 -9.49
C TRP A 104 6.94 -12.10 -8.60
N TRP A 105 7.50 -10.88 -8.62
CA TRP A 105 8.62 -10.53 -7.75
C TRP A 105 8.25 -10.62 -6.26
N GLN A 106 7.07 -10.12 -5.89
CA GLN A 106 6.58 -10.23 -4.52
C GLN A 106 6.32 -11.69 -4.13
N PHE A 107 5.77 -12.49 -5.03
CA PHE A 107 5.47 -13.90 -4.77
C PHE A 107 6.74 -14.72 -4.52
N THR A 108 7.79 -14.50 -5.32
CA THR A 108 9.09 -15.18 -5.11
C THR A 108 9.79 -14.74 -3.83
N ARG A 109 9.65 -13.46 -3.42
CA ARG A 109 10.17 -12.99 -2.12
C ARG A 109 9.32 -13.43 -0.92
N ALA A 110 8.00 -13.48 -1.05
CA ALA A 110 7.08 -13.90 0.00
C ALA A 110 7.26 -15.39 0.32
N GLY A 111 7.43 -16.23 -0.71
CA GLY A 111 7.70 -17.66 -0.52
C GLY A 111 8.99 -17.95 0.25
N HIS A 112 10.02 -17.09 0.15
CA HIS A 112 11.25 -17.25 0.93
C HIS A 112 11.10 -16.83 2.39
N ARG A 113 10.34 -15.77 2.70
CA ARG A 113 10.09 -15.39 4.10
C ARG A 113 9.22 -16.42 4.82
N GLN A 114 8.19 -16.94 4.15
CA GLN A 114 7.32 -17.96 4.73
C GLN A 114 8.10 -19.23 5.09
N ARG A 115 8.98 -19.72 4.19
CA ARG A 115 9.81 -20.92 4.46
C ARG A 115 10.76 -20.73 5.64
N ILE A 116 11.32 -19.54 5.85
CA ILE A 116 12.18 -19.27 7.01
C ILE A 116 11.36 -19.34 8.30
N HIS A 117 10.16 -18.75 8.33
CA HIS A 117 9.27 -18.84 9.50
C HIS A 117 8.80 -20.28 9.76
N ASP A 118 8.42 -21.03 8.71
CA ASP A 118 7.98 -22.42 8.84
C ASP A 118 9.12 -23.32 9.36
N MET A 119 10.36 -23.11 8.89
CA MET A 119 11.53 -23.83 9.42
C MET A 119 11.84 -23.46 10.87
N THR A 120 11.70 -22.18 11.25
CA THR A 120 11.93 -21.74 12.63
C THR A 120 10.85 -22.29 13.58
N ALA A 121 9.60 -22.39 13.10
CA ALA A 121 8.51 -23.02 13.83
C ALA A 121 8.72 -24.53 13.99
N LEU A 122 9.18 -25.23 12.95
CA LEU A 122 9.54 -26.65 13.03
C LEU A 122 10.69 -26.90 14.01
N VAL A 123 11.72 -26.05 14.00
CA VAL A 123 12.83 -26.10 14.96
C VAL A 123 12.33 -25.90 16.40
N ALA A 124 11.45 -24.92 16.63
CA ALA A 124 10.88 -24.66 17.95
C ALA A 124 9.97 -25.80 18.45
N VAL A 125 9.27 -26.50 17.56
CA VAL A 125 8.48 -27.70 17.91
C VAL A 125 9.39 -28.88 18.24
N LEU A 126 10.51 -29.03 17.54
CA LEU A 126 11.46 -30.13 17.76
C LEU A 126 12.36 -29.92 18.98
N SER A 127 12.55 -28.69 19.45
CA SER A 127 13.44 -28.39 20.57
C SER A 127 12.83 -28.61 21.97
N GLU A 128 11.56 -29.08 22.07
CA GLU A 128 10.80 -29.25 23.33
C GLU A 128 10.86 -28.05 24.31
N GLN A 129 11.30 -26.87 23.86
CA GLN A 129 11.30 -25.67 24.66
C GLN A 129 9.88 -25.09 24.68
N GLU A 130 9.27 -25.04 25.86
CA GLU A 130 8.04 -24.30 26.11
C GLU A 130 8.26 -22.83 25.67
N LEU A 131 7.73 -22.50 24.49
CA LEU A 131 7.70 -21.14 23.96
C LEU A 131 6.95 -20.26 24.97
N PRO A 132 7.61 -19.27 25.60
CA PRO A 132 6.91 -18.33 26.47
C PRO A 132 5.84 -17.62 25.63
N ALA A 133 4.60 -17.69 26.11
CA ALA A 133 3.43 -17.14 25.43
C ALA A 133 3.66 -15.68 24.98
N GLU A 134 3.67 -15.52 23.65
CA GLU A 134 3.30 -14.33 22.88
C GLU A 134 3.74 -12.96 23.45
N ARG A 135 5.00 -12.62 23.18
CA ARG A 135 5.34 -11.25 22.80
C ARG A 135 5.79 -11.29 21.35
N GLU A 136 4.95 -10.80 20.44
CA GLU A 136 5.29 -10.65 19.02
C GLU A 136 6.60 -9.84 18.94
N PRO A 137 7.75 -10.48 18.62
CA PRO A 137 9.02 -9.78 18.68
C PRO A 137 9.03 -8.74 17.57
N ALA A 138 9.42 -7.50 17.92
CA ALA A 138 9.60 -6.45 16.94
C ALA A 138 10.49 -6.97 15.78
N PRO A 139 10.20 -6.59 14.52
CA PRO A 139 10.92 -7.12 13.37
C PRO A 139 12.43 -6.86 13.52
N LEU A 140 13.19 -7.95 13.75
CA LEU A 140 14.64 -7.88 13.86
C LEU A 140 15.27 -7.56 12.50
N PRO A 141 16.41 -6.85 12.46
CA PRO A 141 17.22 -6.72 11.26
C PRO A 141 17.58 -8.12 10.72
N ARG A 142 17.68 -8.25 9.39
CA ARG A 142 17.91 -9.54 8.71
C ARG A 142 19.16 -10.27 9.23
N GLU A 143 20.24 -9.55 9.51
CA GLU A 143 21.49 -10.12 10.01
C GLU A 143 21.31 -10.78 11.38
N GLU A 144 20.56 -10.11 12.28
CA GLU A 144 20.28 -10.62 13.61
C GLU A 144 19.37 -11.86 13.57
N ALA A 145 18.37 -11.86 12.68
CA ALA A 145 17.52 -13.03 12.46
C ALA A 145 18.30 -14.24 11.95
N LEU A 146 19.29 -14.02 11.07
CA LEU A 146 20.16 -15.09 10.57
C LEU A 146 21.10 -15.62 11.66
N ARG A 147 21.66 -14.75 12.52
CA ARG A 147 22.47 -15.18 13.67
C ARG A 147 21.68 -16.06 14.63
N ARG A 148 20.47 -15.63 15.02
CA ARG A 148 19.62 -16.42 15.92
C ARG A 148 19.25 -17.78 15.33
N LEU A 149 19.00 -17.86 14.02
CA LEU A 149 18.74 -19.12 13.34
C LEU A 149 19.98 -20.03 13.35
N ALA A 150 21.16 -19.49 13.05
CA ALA A 150 22.41 -20.24 13.08
C ALA A 150 22.70 -20.80 14.48
N GLN A 151 22.53 -19.98 15.52
CA GLN A 151 22.71 -20.40 16.91
C GLN A 151 21.73 -21.51 17.31
N ALA A 152 20.45 -21.40 16.92
CA ALA A 152 19.46 -22.45 17.19
C ALA A 152 19.79 -23.78 16.50
N LEU A 153 20.38 -23.73 15.29
CA LEU A 153 20.81 -24.94 14.57
C LEU A 153 22.01 -25.61 15.25
N LEU A 154 22.98 -24.84 15.74
CA LEU A 154 24.15 -25.39 16.45
C LEU A 154 23.74 -26.09 17.76
N VAL A 155 22.80 -25.51 18.52
CA VAL A 155 22.24 -26.15 19.71
C VAL A 155 21.53 -27.46 19.37
N LEU A 156 20.81 -27.50 18.23
CA LEU A 156 20.17 -28.73 17.72
C LEU A 156 21.18 -29.82 17.32
N GLU A 157 22.36 -29.44 16.85
CA GLU A 157 23.47 -30.38 16.57
C GLU A 157 24.20 -30.85 17.84
N GLY A 158 23.78 -30.38 19.01
CA GLY A 158 24.30 -30.80 20.31
C GLY A 158 25.43 -29.93 20.84
N MET A 159 25.72 -28.77 20.22
CA MET A 159 26.66 -27.80 20.78
C MET A 159 26.04 -27.07 21.97
N THR A 160 26.77 -27.00 23.07
CA THR A 160 26.39 -26.24 24.25
C THR A 160 26.55 -24.73 24.03
N GLU A 161 25.81 -23.90 24.77
CA GLU A 161 25.93 -22.44 24.67
C GLU A 161 27.35 -21.95 24.98
N GLU A 162 28.08 -22.66 25.84
CA GLU A 162 29.48 -22.38 26.18
C GLU A 162 30.42 -22.63 24.99
N GLU A 163 30.26 -23.74 24.27
CA GLU A 163 31.04 -24.05 23.05
C GLU A 163 30.75 -23.08 21.90
N ILE A 164 29.51 -22.60 21.80
CA ILE A 164 29.13 -21.58 20.80
C ILE A 164 29.77 -20.23 21.14
N ALA A 165 29.74 -19.80 22.41
CA ALA A 165 30.37 -18.56 22.84
C ALA A 165 31.90 -18.61 22.65
N GLU A 166 32.52 -19.74 22.97
CA GLU A 166 33.96 -19.96 22.76
C GLU A 166 34.31 -20.00 21.26
N ALA A 167 33.44 -20.56 20.41
CA ALA A 167 33.62 -20.53 18.96
C ALA A 167 33.45 -19.13 18.35
N GLU A 168 32.60 -18.27 18.90
CA GLU A 168 32.49 -16.85 18.47
C GLU A 168 33.70 -16.02 18.91
N GLU A 169 34.19 -16.24 20.14
CA GLU A 169 35.37 -15.55 20.67
C GLU A 169 36.66 -15.97 19.96
N ASN A 170 36.79 -17.25 19.61
CA ASN A 170 37.92 -17.79 18.84
C ASN A 170 37.75 -17.64 17.30
N GLY A 171 36.51 -17.47 16.84
CA GLY A 171 36.12 -17.49 15.42
C GLY A 171 36.48 -16.23 14.62
N GLY A 172 37.01 -15.19 15.27
CA GLY A 172 37.55 -14.02 14.58
C GLY A 172 38.73 -14.33 13.65
N ASN A 173 39.34 -15.51 13.76
CA ASN A 173 40.45 -15.93 12.89
C ASN A 173 40.43 -17.43 12.53
N ALA A 174 39.35 -18.15 12.84
CA ALA A 174 39.21 -19.55 12.47
C ALA A 174 38.76 -19.63 11.00
N THR A 175 39.72 -19.85 10.09
CA THR A 175 39.43 -20.36 8.75
C THR A 175 38.61 -21.64 8.90
N LEU A 176 37.32 -21.55 8.58
CA LEU A 176 36.42 -22.70 8.59
C LEU A 176 37.02 -23.79 7.69
N PRO A 177 37.17 -25.03 8.16
CA PRO A 177 37.82 -26.12 7.40
C PRO A 177 37.01 -26.58 6.18
N TRP A 178 35.88 -25.94 5.91
CA TRP A 178 35.01 -26.22 4.78
C TRP A 178 35.01 -25.10 3.75
N GLU A 179 36.10 -24.36 3.50
CA GLU A 179 36.14 -23.58 2.25
C GLU A 179 35.87 -24.56 1.09
N PRO A 180 34.72 -24.47 0.41
CA PRO A 180 34.44 -25.38 -0.68
C PRO A 180 35.51 -25.10 -1.74
N GLU A 181 36.20 -26.14 -2.21
CA GLU A 181 37.13 -26.01 -3.32
C GLU A 181 36.45 -25.15 -4.40
N PRO A 182 37.10 -24.08 -4.89
CA PRO A 182 36.50 -23.19 -5.86
C PRO A 182 36.08 -24.05 -7.06
N ILE A 183 34.77 -24.27 -7.17
CA ILE A 183 34.19 -25.02 -8.28
C ILE A 183 34.54 -24.20 -9.52
N ALA A 184 35.49 -24.69 -10.30
CA ALA A 184 35.88 -24.10 -11.56
C ALA A 184 34.64 -24.09 -12.46
N LEU A 185 33.93 -22.97 -12.48
CA LEU A 185 32.80 -22.79 -13.38
C LEU A 185 33.35 -22.91 -14.80
N PRO A 186 32.85 -23.85 -15.62
CA PRO A 186 33.31 -24.00 -16.99
C PRO A 186 33.07 -22.69 -17.72
N GLY A 187 34.15 -22.04 -18.14
CA GLY A 187 34.11 -20.79 -18.87
C GLY A 187 33.32 -20.97 -20.17
N HIS A 188 32.07 -20.52 -20.18
CA HIS A 188 31.34 -20.35 -21.42
C HIS A 188 31.90 -19.11 -22.13
N SER A 189 32.80 -19.36 -23.07
CA SER A 189 33.19 -18.37 -24.07
C SER A 189 31.95 -18.02 -24.89
N ILE A 190 31.40 -16.82 -24.63
CA ILE A 190 30.37 -16.24 -25.47
C ILE A 190 31.05 -15.85 -26.78
N GLY A 191 30.92 -16.71 -27.78
CA GLY A 191 31.30 -16.39 -29.15
C GLY A 191 30.46 -15.22 -29.66
N ALA A 192 31.11 -14.12 -30.00
CA ALA A 192 30.49 -12.99 -30.67
C ALA A 192 30.26 -13.35 -32.16
N PRO A 193 29.06 -13.17 -32.71
CA PRO A 193 28.89 -13.08 -34.14
C PRO A 193 29.17 -11.65 -34.61
N TRP A 194 30.17 -11.55 -35.50
CA TRP A 194 30.33 -10.61 -36.63
C TRP A 194 29.05 -9.94 -37.13
#